data_AF-A0A2S7BY23-F1
#
_entry.id   AF-A0A2S7BY23-F1
#
_cell.length_a   1.000
_cell.length_b   1.000
_cell.length_c   1.000
_cell.angle_alpha   90.00
_cell.angle_beta   90.00
_cell.angle_gamma   90.00
#
_symmetry.space_group_name_H-M   'P 1'
#
loop_
_entity.id
_entity.type
_entity.pdbx_description
1 polymer ?
#
loop_
_entity_poly.entity_id
_entity_poly.type
_entity_poly.pdbx_seq_one_letter_code
_entity_poly.pdbx_strand_id
1 'polypeptide(L)'
;MHQTLSLSRQLVACSALLLTTAVCMESTIAAPVSNTERVTLSHVFATLQSGQEDKKPEDIAACRKQVAAPSSKYLGVVVTTKYSIDAQSMIMTASSSLPSPVATQPLMLTVPLSPLGLSGEYAFGAFRPSALPNTYVLFSTGLNFKGPQSSVLVLNSDKTYNCLVTSNPAPFKGALGTKLGKDQGS
;
A
#
# COMPACT_ATOMS: atom_id res chain seq x y z
N MET A 1 -5.65 -50.58 -74.39
CA MET A 1 -4.44 -49.94 -73.83
C MET A 1 -4.70 -48.44 -73.77
N HIS A 2 -4.41 -47.81 -72.61
CA HIS A 2 -4.33 -46.36 -72.33
C HIS A 2 -5.63 -45.53 -72.42
N GLN A 3 -5.92 -44.51 -71.61
CA GLN A 3 -5.51 -44.06 -70.26
C GLN A 3 -6.46 -42.86 -69.92
N THR A 4 -7.04 -42.89 -68.71
CA THR A 4 -7.37 -41.80 -67.73
C THR A 4 -7.66 -40.31 -68.08
N LEU A 5 -8.47 -39.73 -67.15
CA LEU A 5 -8.67 -38.32 -66.70
C LEU A 5 -9.85 -37.57 -67.37
N SER A 6 -10.72 -36.79 -66.70
CA SER A 6 -10.69 -36.14 -65.38
C SER A 6 -12.11 -35.78 -64.90
N LEU A 7 -12.25 -35.62 -63.58
CA LEU A 7 -13.42 -35.37 -62.74
C LEU A 7 -13.78 -33.86 -62.67
N SER A 8 -15.07 -33.50 -62.57
CA SER A 8 -15.50 -32.39 -61.67
C SER A 8 -16.99 -32.46 -61.32
N ARG A 9 -17.23 -32.53 -59.99
CA ARG A 9 -18.50 -32.40 -59.28
C ARG A 9 -18.89 -30.92 -59.15
N GLN A 10 -20.17 -30.65 -58.88
CA GLN A 10 -20.57 -29.87 -57.69
C GLN A 10 -22.05 -30.08 -57.35
N LEU A 11 -22.28 -30.48 -56.09
CA LEU A 11 -23.57 -30.78 -55.47
C LEU A 11 -24.02 -29.59 -54.61
N VAL A 12 -25.33 -29.43 -54.57
CA VAL A 12 -26.15 -28.36 -54.00
C VAL A 12 -25.93 -28.16 -52.50
N ALA A 13 -25.97 -26.88 -52.09
CA ALA A 13 -25.85 -26.37 -50.73
C ALA A 13 -26.99 -26.84 -49.81
N CYS A 14 -26.65 -27.14 -48.55
CA CYS A 14 -27.61 -27.34 -47.48
C CYS A 14 -27.27 -26.36 -46.34
N SER A 15 -28.17 -25.41 -46.12
CA SER A 15 -28.05 -24.30 -45.19
C SER A 15 -28.27 -24.75 -43.74
N ALA A 16 -27.30 -24.52 -42.86
CA ALA A 16 -27.45 -24.72 -41.42
C ALA A 16 -27.75 -23.37 -40.73
N LEU A 17 -28.91 -23.28 -40.04
CA LEU A 17 -29.24 -22.17 -39.15
C LEU A 17 -28.34 -22.22 -37.90
N LEU A 18 -27.60 -21.14 -37.65
CA LEU A 18 -26.87 -20.90 -36.41
C LEU A 18 -27.77 -20.18 -35.41
N LEU A 19 -28.12 -20.86 -34.32
CA LEU A 19 -28.71 -20.25 -33.13
C LEU A 19 -27.62 -19.51 -32.36
N THR A 20 -27.69 -18.18 -32.33
CA THR A 20 -26.82 -17.33 -31.50
C THR A 20 -27.37 -17.29 -30.07
N THR A 21 -26.82 -18.12 -29.18
CA THR A 21 -27.04 -17.96 -27.74
C THR A 21 -26.23 -16.76 -27.24
N ALA A 22 -26.92 -15.66 -26.98
CA ALA A 22 -26.35 -14.52 -26.26
C ALA A 22 -26.08 -14.93 -24.81
N VAL A 23 -24.82 -15.24 -24.50
CA VAL A 23 -24.38 -15.45 -23.12
C VAL A 23 -24.20 -14.07 -22.50
N CYS A 24 -25.20 -13.61 -21.74
CA CYS A 24 -25.05 -12.45 -20.86
C CYS A 24 -23.96 -12.80 -19.84
N MET A 25 -22.75 -12.27 -20.03
CA MET A 25 -21.73 -12.32 -18.99
C MET A 25 -22.15 -11.35 -17.88
N GLU A 26 -22.83 -11.88 -16.87
CA GLU A 26 -23.00 -11.19 -15.60
C GLU A 26 -21.61 -11.06 -14.99
N SER A 27 -21.02 -9.87 -15.09
CA SER A 27 -19.84 -9.52 -14.34
C SER A 27 -20.20 -9.64 -12.86
N THR A 28 -19.75 -10.70 -12.19
CA THR A 28 -19.75 -10.77 -10.73
C THR A 28 -18.99 -9.55 -10.23
N ILE A 29 -19.73 -8.58 -9.70
CA ILE A 29 -19.17 -7.36 -9.12
C ILE A 29 -18.59 -7.77 -7.76
N ALA A 30 -17.29 -7.58 -7.59
CA ALA A 30 -16.64 -7.84 -6.31
C ALA A 30 -17.21 -6.88 -5.24
N ALA A 31 -17.74 -7.43 -4.16
CA ALA A 31 -18.27 -6.64 -3.05
C ALA A 31 -17.16 -5.81 -2.36
N PRO A 32 -17.52 -4.70 -1.69
CA PRO A 32 -16.59 -3.93 -0.87
C PRO A 32 -15.86 -4.80 0.15
N VAL A 33 -14.56 -4.58 0.29
CA VAL A 33 -13.72 -5.32 1.23
C VAL A 33 -13.41 -4.44 2.43
N SER A 34 -13.76 -4.93 3.63
CA SER A 34 -13.44 -4.29 4.91
C SER A 34 -12.62 -5.23 5.77
N ASN A 35 -11.43 -4.80 6.18
CA ASN A 35 -10.51 -5.63 6.96
C ASN A 35 -9.90 -4.85 8.13
N THR A 36 -9.36 -5.61 9.08
CA THR A 36 -8.54 -5.10 10.18
C THR A 36 -7.22 -5.85 10.20
N GLU A 37 -6.12 -5.13 9.98
CA GLU A 37 -4.78 -5.68 9.94
C GLU A 37 -3.99 -5.28 11.18
N ARG A 38 -3.11 -6.17 11.64
CA ARG A 38 -2.17 -5.90 12.73
C ARG A 38 -0.77 -6.21 12.26
N VAL A 39 0.09 -5.20 12.25
CA VAL A 39 1.48 -5.35 11.79
C VAL A 39 2.44 -4.77 12.81
N THR A 40 3.55 -5.47 13.04
CA THR A 40 4.61 -5.01 13.93
C THR A 40 5.62 -4.20 13.14
N LEU A 41 6.00 -3.02 13.66
CA LEU A 41 7.07 -2.23 13.08
C LEU A 41 8.43 -2.74 13.58
N SER A 42 9.15 -3.49 12.74
CA SER A 42 10.36 -4.23 13.13
C SER A 42 11.65 -3.73 12.48
N HIS A 43 11.55 -2.90 11.44
CA HIS A 43 12.70 -2.43 10.68
C HIS A 43 12.88 -0.92 10.83
N VAL A 44 14.13 -0.48 10.92
CA VAL A 44 14.49 0.93 11.07
C VAL A 44 15.48 1.32 9.97
N PHE A 45 15.19 2.44 9.31
CA PHE A 45 16.03 3.05 8.28
C PHE A 45 16.14 4.55 8.55
N ALA A 46 17.23 5.14 8.05
CA ALA A 46 17.33 6.58 7.90
C ALA A 46 16.90 6.97 6.48
N THR A 47 16.30 8.15 6.33
CA THR A 47 16.00 8.73 5.03
C THR A 47 16.56 10.14 4.95
N LEU A 48 16.97 10.58 3.76
CA LEU A 48 17.21 12.00 3.52
C LEU A 48 15.88 12.79 3.64
N GLN A 49 15.97 14.12 3.75
CA GLN A 49 14.80 15.02 3.73
C GLN A 49 14.02 14.99 2.41
N SER A 50 14.58 14.38 1.38
CA SER A 50 13.92 14.14 0.09
C SER A 50 13.26 12.75 0.00
N GLY A 51 13.31 11.96 1.07
CA GLY A 51 12.66 10.66 1.20
C GLY A 51 13.46 9.45 0.71
N GLN A 52 14.59 9.65 0.03
CA GLN A 52 15.47 8.54 -0.36
C GLN A 52 16.16 7.92 0.86
N GLU A 53 16.56 6.66 0.73
CA GLU A 53 17.34 5.97 1.75
C GLU A 53 18.66 6.70 2.07
N ASP A 54 18.91 6.93 3.35
CA ASP A 54 20.22 7.31 3.85
C ASP A 54 20.95 6.05 4.34
N LYS A 55 22.12 5.79 3.76
CA LYS A 55 22.92 4.59 4.01
C LYS A 55 24.01 4.80 5.05
N LYS A 56 24.13 5.99 5.63
CA LYS A 56 25.10 6.30 6.68
C LYS A 56 24.82 5.46 7.94
N PRO A 57 25.77 4.60 8.37
CA PRO A 57 25.57 3.75 9.53
C PRO A 57 25.27 4.54 10.82
N GLU A 58 25.88 5.72 10.98
CA GLU A 58 25.69 6.62 12.11
C GLU A 58 24.24 7.12 12.23
N ASP A 59 23.63 7.48 11.11
CA ASP A 59 22.25 8.00 11.07
C ASP A 59 21.24 6.88 11.30
N ILE A 60 21.51 5.68 10.75
CA ILE A 60 20.70 4.48 11.02
C ILE A 60 20.75 4.11 12.50
N ALA A 61 21.93 4.14 13.13
CA ALA A 61 22.10 3.87 14.55
C ALA A 61 21.39 4.92 15.42
N ALA A 62 21.50 6.19 15.06
CA ALA A 62 20.81 7.29 15.73
C ALA A 62 19.29 7.12 15.62
N CYS A 63 18.77 6.78 14.44
CA CYS A 63 17.36 6.49 14.24
C CYS A 63 16.89 5.33 15.12
N ARG A 64 17.61 4.21 15.16
CA ARG A 64 17.27 3.07 16.04
C ARG A 64 17.14 3.49 17.50
N LYS A 65 18.08 4.31 17.99
CA LYS A 65 18.03 4.86 19.35
C LYS A 65 16.82 5.79 19.54
N GLN A 66 16.58 6.68 18.58
CA GLN A 66 15.48 7.65 18.63
C GLN A 66 14.14 6.96 18.72
N VAL A 67 13.85 5.98 17.84
CA VAL A 67 12.52 5.37 17.73
C VAL A 67 12.23 4.29 18.77
N ALA A 68 13.25 3.87 19.51
CA ALA A 68 13.13 2.98 20.66
C ALA A 68 12.97 3.74 21.99
N ALA A 69 13.22 5.05 22.00
CA ALA A 69 13.11 5.87 23.20
C ALA A 69 11.66 5.88 23.72
N PRO A 70 11.43 5.93 25.06
CA PRO A 70 10.08 5.93 25.63
C PRO A 70 9.15 7.03 25.08
N SER A 71 9.71 8.18 24.68
CA SER A 71 8.98 9.36 24.19
C SER A 71 8.56 9.30 22.71
N SER A 72 8.96 8.27 21.97
CA SER A 72 8.64 8.10 20.55
C SER A 72 8.15 6.68 20.25
N LYS A 73 8.72 5.69 20.94
CA LYS A 73 8.46 4.24 20.92
C LYS A 73 7.61 3.76 19.74
N TYR A 74 8.22 3.71 18.56
CA TYR A 74 7.63 3.12 17.36
C TYR A 74 8.22 1.74 17.05
N LEU A 75 9.45 1.47 17.46
CA LEU A 75 10.06 0.16 17.23
C LEU A 75 9.40 -0.92 18.11
N GLY A 76 8.99 -2.02 17.47
CA GLY A 76 8.32 -3.14 18.13
C GLY A 76 6.84 -2.92 18.43
N VAL A 77 6.26 -1.78 18.02
CA VAL A 77 4.82 -1.55 18.24
C VAL A 77 3.98 -2.28 17.20
N VAL A 78 2.80 -2.71 17.64
CA VAL A 78 1.75 -3.22 16.75
C VAL A 78 0.89 -2.04 16.31
N VAL A 79 0.86 -1.79 15.00
CA VAL A 79 -0.09 -0.87 14.37
C VAL A 79 -1.31 -1.67 13.95
N THR A 80 -2.48 -1.22 14.39
CA THR A 80 -3.77 -1.80 13.95
C THR A 80 -4.39 -0.89 12.92
N THR A 81 -4.57 -1.36 11.68
CA THR A 81 -5.17 -0.58 10.61
C THR A 81 -6.52 -1.17 10.22
N LYS A 82 -7.56 -0.35 10.27
CA LYS A 82 -8.88 -0.67 9.69
C LYS A 82 -8.98 0.00 8.33
N TYR A 83 -9.39 -0.73 7.30
CA TYR A 83 -9.62 -0.15 5.99
C TYR A 83 -10.87 -0.74 5.33
N SER A 84 -11.49 0.05 4.46
CA SER A 84 -12.55 -0.36 3.56
C SER A 84 -12.22 0.11 2.16
N ILE A 85 -12.32 -0.79 1.19
CA ILE A 85 -12.04 -0.53 -0.22
C ILE A 85 -13.23 -1.02 -1.03
N ASP A 86 -13.89 -0.09 -1.71
CA ASP A 86 -14.85 -0.36 -2.75
C ASP A 86 -14.24 0.04 -4.09
N ALA A 87 -13.82 -0.95 -4.86
CA ALA A 87 -13.20 -0.73 -6.17
C ALA A 87 -14.20 -0.26 -7.23
N GLN A 88 -15.51 -0.47 -7.01
CA GLN A 88 -16.55 -0.06 -7.95
C GLN A 88 -16.89 1.42 -7.77
N SER A 89 -17.16 1.85 -6.54
CA SER A 89 -17.43 3.27 -6.26
C SER A 89 -16.16 4.12 -6.14
N MET A 90 -14.99 3.47 -6.12
CA MET A 90 -13.68 4.07 -5.84
C MET A 90 -13.57 4.71 -4.45
N ILE A 91 -14.53 4.42 -3.56
CA ILE A 91 -14.52 4.92 -2.19
C ILE A 91 -13.57 4.05 -1.37
N MET A 92 -12.56 4.68 -0.78
CA MET A 92 -11.58 4.02 0.06
C MET A 92 -11.36 4.81 1.34
N THR A 93 -11.34 4.12 2.47
CA THR A 93 -11.08 4.71 3.78
C THR A 93 -10.11 3.84 4.57
N ALA A 94 -9.27 4.47 5.39
CA ALA A 94 -8.43 3.76 6.33
C ALA A 94 -8.17 4.58 7.59
N SER A 95 -7.88 3.89 8.68
CA SER A 95 -7.40 4.48 9.92
C SER A 95 -6.40 3.56 10.61
N SER A 96 -5.28 4.12 11.06
CA SER A 96 -4.25 3.38 11.78
C SER A 96 -4.23 3.79 13.24
N SER A 97 -4.23 2.79 14.12
CA SER A 97 -4.12 2.96 15.56
C SER A 97 -2.75 2.50 16.04
N LEU A 98 -2.06 3.37 16.77
CA LEU A 98 -0.73 3.13 17.33
C LEU A 98 -0.65 3.68 18.76
N PRO A 99 0.28 3.20 19.61
CA PRO A 99 0.49 3.79 20.93
C PRO A 99 0.76 5.30 20.82
N SER A 100 0.13 6.09 21.69
CA SER A 100 0.39 7.53 21.74
C SER A 100 1.82 7.78 22.24
N PRO A 101 2.64 8.57 21.53
CA PRO A 101 3.96 8.98 22.03
C PRO A 101 3.85 10.07 23.11
N VAL A 102 2.69 10.73 23.21
CA VAL A 102 2.37 11.71 24.24
C VAL A 102 1.69 10.96 25.38
N ALA A 103 2.30 10.93 26.57
CA ALA A 103 1.86 10.17 27.73
C ALA A 103 0.51 10.62 28.35
N THR A 104 -0.20 11.53 27.70
CA THR A 104 -1.53 11.99 28.12
C THR A 104 -2.57 11.28 27.26
N GLN A 105 -3.66 10.82 27.89
CA GLN A 105 -4.68 10.00 27.26
C GLN A 105 -5.21 10.63 25.95
N PRO A 106 -5.55 9.81 24.94
CA PRO A 106 -5.67 8.35 24.97
C PRO A 106 -4.34 7.59 24.82
N LEU A 107 -4.25 6.39 25.42
CA LEU A 107 -3.07 5.50 25.32
C LEU A 107 -2.81 5.00 23.88
N MET A 108 -3.87 4.95 23.06
CA MET A 108 -3.82 4.62 21.65
C MET A 108 -4.32 5.82 20.85
N LEU A 109 -3.52 6.27 19.89
CA LEU A 109 -3.89 7.29 18.94
C LEU A 109 -4.41 6.65 17.66
N THR A 110 -5.59 7.03 17.21
CA THR A 110 -6.13 6.65 15.90
C THR A 110 -5.98 7.81 14.91
N VAL A 111 -5.29 7.54 13.81
CA VAL A 111 -4.99 8.50 12.75
C VAL A 111 -5.82 8.13 11.51
N PRO A 112 -6.71 9.01 11.01
CA PRO A 112 -7.39 8.79 9.73
C PRO A 112 -6.37 8.94 8.59
N LEU A 113 -6.45 8.06 7.60
CA LEU A 113 -5.54 8.04 6.45
C LEU A 113 -6.30 8.30 5.15
N SER A 114 -5.69 9.10 4.27
CA SER A 114 -6.23 9.38 2.95
C SER A 114 -5.65 8.42 1.91
N PRO A 115 -6.43 7.98 0.90
CA PRO A 115 -5.90 7.19 -0.21
C PRO A 115 -4.80 7.93 -0.96
N LEU A 116 -3.75 7.22 -1.40
CA LEU A 116 -2.56 7.80 -2.03
C LEU A 116 -2.52 7.63 -3.56
N GLY A 117 -3.42 6.83 -4.14
CA GLY A 117 -3.52 6.62 -5.59
C GLY A 117 -2.28 5.98 -6.21
N LEU A 118 -1.65 5.03 -5.52
CA LEU A 118 -0.47 4.33 -6.00
C LEU A 118 -0.85 3.17 -6.92
N SER A 119 -0.07 2.95 -7.98
CA SER A 119 -0.26 1.78 -8.84
C SER A 119 0.28 0.51 -8.18
N GLY A 120 -0.43 -0.61 -8.34
CA GLY A 120 -0.01 -1.93 -7.88
C GLY A 120 -0.34 -2.27 -6.42
N GLU A 121 -0.87 -1.33 -5.63
CA GLU A 121 -1.29 -1.56 -4.25
C GLU A 121 -2.38 -0.57 -3.82
N TYR A 122 -3.15 -0.93 -2.79
CA TYR A 122 -3.99 0.04 -2.08
C TYR A 122 -3.15 0.67 -0.98
N ALA A 123 -2.89 1.97 -1.11
CA ALA A 123 -2.04 2.71 -0.19
C ALA A 123 -2.76 3.92 0.39
N PHE A 124 -2.47 4.19 1.66
CA PHE A 124 -3.08 5.22 2.46
C PHE A 124 -2.01 5.94 3.28
N GLY A 125 -2.22 7.23 3.54
CA GLY A 125 -1.28 8.01 4.34
C GLY A 125 -1.90 9.22 5.02
N ALA A 126 -1.28 9.60 6.13
CA ALA A 126 -1.46 10.87 6.78
C ALA A 126 -0.09 11.54 6.92
N PHE A 127 0.02 12.77 6.42
CA PHE A 127 1.26 13.54 6.45
C PHE A 127 1.11 14.65 7.50
N ARG A 128 1.92 14.61 8.56
CA ARG A 128 1.85 15.54 9.70
C ARG A 128 0.43 15.66 10.29
N PRO A 129 -0.22 14.54 10.67
CA PRO A 129 -1.55 14.64 11.29
C PRO A 129 -1.45 15.50 12.56
N SER A 130 -2.51 16.23 12.89
CA SER A 130 -2.50 17.22 13.99
C SER A 130 -2.00 16.66 15.34
N ALA A 131 -2.31 15.40 15.63
CA ALA A 131 -1.84 14.71 16.83
C ALA A 131 -0.35 14.29 16.79
N LEU A 132 0.26 14.20 15.60
CA LEU A 132 1.67 13.85 15.38
C LEU A 132 2.27 14.76 14.29
N PRO A 133 2.49 16.06 14.58
CA PRO A 133 2.87 17.05 13.56
C PRO A 133 4.24 16.75 12.91
N ASN A 134 5.11 16.00 13.58
CA ASN A 134 6.43 15.63 13.07
C ASN A 134 6.47 14.18 12.57
N THR A 135 5.36 13.68 12.03
CA THR A 135 5.27 12.25 11.68
C THR A 135 4.43 12.02 10.43
N TYR A 136 4.81 11.04 9.61
CA TYR A 136 3.94 10.42 8.62
C TYR A 136 3.49 9.05 9.10
N VAL A 137 2.23 8.72 8.87
CA VAL A 137 1.67 7.40 9.12
C VAL A 137 1.19 6.86 7.78
N LEU A 138 1.74 5.72 7.37
CA LEU A 138 1.51 5.12 6.07
C LEU A 138 1.05 3.67 6.23
N PHE A 139 0.13 3.25 5.39
CA PHE A 139 -0.35 1.87 5.31
C PHE A 139 -0.51 1.47 3.84
N SER A 140 -0.18 0.22 3.51
CA SER A 140 -0.59 -0.37 2.24
C SER A 140 -0.96 -1.83 2.36
N THR A 141 -1.68 -2.33 1.36
CA THR A 141 -1.95 -3.75 1.14
C THR A 141 -1.95 -4.02 -0.36
N GLY A 142 -1.58 -5.24 -0.77
CA GLY A 142 -1.64 -5.65 -2.17
C GLY A 142 -3.07 -5.60 -2.71
N LEU A 143 -3.21 -5.56 -4.04
CA LEU A 143 -4.52 -5.53 -4.71
C LEU A 143 -5.40 -6.76 -4.42
N ASN A 144 -4.77 -7.85 -3.96
CA ASN A 144 -5.43 -9.07 -3.48
C ASN A 144 -5.73 -9.05 -1.97
N PHE A 145 -5.61 -7.89 -1.33
CA PHE A 145 -5.81 -7.67 0.11
C PHE A 145 -4.86 -8.50 1.00
N LYS A 146 -3.65 -8.81 0.51
CA LYS A 146 -2.61 -9.53 1.25
C LYS A 146 -1.33 -8.70 1.39
N GLY A 147 -0.50 -9.12 2.32
CA GLY A 147 0.81 -8.50 2.58
C GLY A 147 0.67 -7.08 3.11
N PRO A 148 -0.10 -6.84 4.20
CA PRO A 148 -0.24 -5.52 4.77
C PRO A 148 1.11 -4.98 5.24
N GLN A 149 1.33 -3.69 5.03
CA GLN A 149 2.51 -2.98 5.49
C GLN A 149 2.09 -1.72 6.22
N SER A 150 2.77 -1.39 7.32
CA SER A 150 2.64 -0.08 7.96
C SER A 150 4.01 0.53 8.15
N SER A 151 4.05 1.86 8.06
CA SER A 151 5.26 2.63 8.29
C SER A 151 4.94 3.91 9.06
N VAL A 152 5.87 4.30 9.91
CA VAL A 152 5.90 5.58 10.60
C VAL A 152 7.20 6.27 10.22
N LEU A 153 7.11 7.46 9.66
CA LEU A 153 8.29 8.30 9.38
C LEU A 153 8.32 9.44 10.39
N VAL A 154 9.34 9.48 11.24
CA VAL A 154 9.58 10.57 12.19
C VAL A 154 10.46 11.62 11.51
N LEU A 155 9.95 12.84 11.45
CA LEU A 155 10.63 13.99 10.85
C LEU A 155 11.54 14.65 11.87
N ASN A 156 12.80 14.88 11.50
CA ASN A 156 13.76 15.64 12.31
C ASN A 156 14.08 16.95 11.60
N SER A 157 13.51 18.06 12.07
CA SER A 157 13.75 19.38 11.48
C SER A 157 15.16 19.92 11.74
N ASP A 158 15.84 19.43 12.77
CA ASP A 158 17.19 19.82 13.19
C ASP A 158 18.30 18.96 12.55
N LYS A 159 17.93 17.99 11.70
CA LYS A 159 18.87 17.01 11.11
C LYS A 159 18.73 16.91 9.60
N THR A 160 19.77 16.40 8.95
CA THR A 160 19.75 16.12 7.50
C THR A 160 19.02 14.82 7.14
N TYR A 161 18.54 14.07 8.15
CA TYR A 161 17.87 12.79 7.97
C TYR A 161 16.60 12.68 8.82
N ASN A 162 15.64 11.90 8.35
CA ASN A 162 14.43 11.46 9.04
C ASN A 162 14.55 9.97 9.39
N CYS A 163 13.70 9.49 10.30
CA CYS A 163 13.75 8.12 10.79
C CYS A 163 12.51 7.33 10.41
N LEU A 164 12.68 6.31 9.59
CA LEU A 164 11.61 5.42 9.14
C LEU A 164 11.58 4.17 10.01
N VAL A 165 10.40 3.84 10.54
CA VAL A 165 10.11 2.56 11.19
C VAL A 165 9.01 1.86 10.41
N THR A 166 9.22 0.62 10.02
CA THR A 166 8.30 -0.07 9.09
C THR A 166 8.25 -1.57 9.35
N SER A 167 7.17 -2.20 8.92
CA SER A 167 7.06 -3.66 8.84
C SER A 167 7.70 -4.25 7.58
N ASN A 168 8.08 -3.43 6.59
CA ASN A 168 8.69 -3.88 5.34
C ASN A 168 10.23 -3.86 5.42
N PRO A 169 10.94 -4.98 5.20
CA PRO A 169 12.41 -5.01 5.23
C PRO A 169 13.07 -4.32 4.01
N ALA A 170 12.30 -3.94 2.98
CA ALA A 170 12.80 -3.25 1.78
C ALA A 170 11.85 -2.11 1.35
N PRO A 171 11.65 -1.07 2.20
CA PRO A 171 10.60 -0.06 2.01
C PRO A 171 10.82 0.85 0.80
N PHE A 172 12.06 0.97 0.33
CA PHE A 172 12.43 1.84 -0.80
C PHE A 172 12.22 1.21 -2.18
N LYS A 173 11.89 -0.09 -2.25
CA LYS A 173 11.61 -0.79 -3.51
C LYS A 173 10.14 -0.74 -3.92
N GLY A 174 9.24 -0.36 -3.01
CA GLY A 174 7.79 -0.33 -3.23
C GLY A 174 7.24 1.07 -3.54
N ALA A 175 6.01 1.12 -4.04
CA ALA A 175 5.36 2.39 -4.39
C ALA A 175 5.18 3.30 -3.16
N LEU A 176 4.90 2.74 -1.98
CA LEU A 176 4.81 3.49 -0.73
C LEU A 176 6.09 4.31 -0.42
N GLY A 177 7.27 3.77 -0.77
CA GLY A 177 8.55 4.46 -0.59
C GLY A 177 8.64 5.80 -1.35
N THR A 178 7.92 5.94 -2.46
CA THR A 178 7.87 7.20 -3.25
C THR A 178 7.18 8.35 -2.51
N LYS A 179 6.44 8.07 -1.44
CA LYS A 179 5.73 9.07 -0.65
C LYS A 179 6.51 9.53 0.58
N LEU A 180 7.68 8.95 0.83
CA LEU A 180 8.51 9.31 1.98
C LEU A 180 9.06 10.73 1.91
N GLY A 181 9.21 11.33 0.73
CA GLY A 181 9.70 12.71 0.58
C GLY A 181 8.60 13.77 0.44
N LYS A 182 7.33 13.36 0.46
CA LYS A 182 6.19 14.27 0.23
C LYS A 182 6.09 15.28 1.37
N ASP A 183 5.95 16.57 1.05
CA ASP A 183 5.69 17.65 2.02
C ASP A 183 6.76 17.75 3.14
N GLN A 184 8.03 17.50 2.79
CA GLN A 184 9.20 17.63 3.69
C GLN A 184 9.95 18.95 3.54
N GLY A 185 9.62 19.76 2.53
CA GLY A 185 10.11 21.14 2.41
C GLY A 185 9.48 22.06 3.47
N SER A 186 10.26 23.06 3.89
CA SER A 186 9.93 24.10 4.87
C SER A 186 8.62 24.82 4.59
#